data_AF-A0AAN9BYD1-F1
#
_entry.id   AF-A0AAN9BYD1-F1
#
_cell.length_a   1.000
_cell.length_b   1.000
_cell.length_c   1.000
_cell.angle_alpha   90.00
_cell.angle_beta   90.00
_cell.angle_gamma   90.00
#
_symmetry.space_group_name_H-M   'P 1'
#
loop_
_entity.id
_entity.type
_entity.pdbx_description
1 polymer ?
#
loop_
_entity_poly.entity_id
_entity_poly.type
_entity_poly.pdbx_seq_one_letter_code
_entity_poly.pdbx_strand_id
1 'polypeptide(L)'
;MAYNVALETDDLEQFTCAICMEIFVDPTRVACGHGHVFCDGCVRGLQPINNQLLCPQCRNPFNRSHSTPANDIVIIMRSSSGHCKTCGAQMAVPELRKHTETCDEPMSAEYKFRPIKRTSQPVPQPGPNRSTFQCPYCPQANLDCRGMVEHCNTRHLHDRSHVVCPICASMPWGDPGQCSTNYIQHLNTRHKFEYDTYVDYGQDDDAMLRAALEASLQN
;
A
#
# COMPACT_ATOMS: atom_id res chain seq x y z
N MET A 1 -24.42 -17.30 -32.51
CA MET A 1 -24.23 -15.84 -32.43
C MET A 1 -23.67 -15.56 -31.05
N ALA A 2 -22.37 -15.27 -30.95
CA ALA A 2 -21.76 -14.83 -29.70
C ALA A 2 -22.06 -13.33 -29.58
N TYR A 3 -22.88 -12.95 -28.61
CA TYR A 3 -23.16 -11.55 -28.32
C TYR A 3 -21.97 -11.03 -27.50
N ASN A 4 -21.13 -10.18 -28.10
CA ASN A 4 -20.10 -9.46 -27.36
C ASN A 4 -20.80 -8.33 -26.59
N VAL A 5 -20.88 -8.46 -25.27
CA VAL A 5 -21.38 -7.39 -24.39
C VAL A 5 -20.17 -6.53 -24.00
N ALA A 6 -20.21 -5.25 -24.33
CA ALA A 6 -19.26 -4.27 -23.83
C ALA A 6 -19.58 -4.01 -22.36
N LEU A 7 -18.60 -4.23 -21.48
CA LEU A 7 -18.75 -4.01 -20.04
C LEU A 7 -18.28 -2.60 -19.66
N GLU A 8 -19.03 -1.93 -18.79
CA GLU A 8 -18.61 -0.66 -18.19
C GLU A 8 -17.53 -0.90 -17.11
N THR A 9 -16.86 0.15 -16.63
CA THR A 9 -15.75 -0.01 -15.67
C THR A 9 -16.17 -0.61 -14.32
N ASP A 10 -17.45 -0.46 -13.95
CA ASP A 10 -18.07 -1.04 -12.74
C ASP A 10 -18.28 -2.56 -12.91
N ASP A 11 -18.51 -3.03 -14.13
CA ASP A 11 -18.76 -4.44 -14.45
C ASP A 11 -17.50 -5.32 -14.40
N LEU A 12 -16.30 -4.73 -14.31
CA LEU A 12 -15.04 -5.46 -14.17
C LEU A 12 -14.78 -5.93 -12.73
N GLU A 13 -15.51 -5.39 -11.75
CA GLU A 13 -15.39 -5.80 -10.34
C GLU A 13 -15.70 -7.29 -10.15
N GLN A 14 -16.63 -7.84 -10.93
CA GLN A 14 -16.97 -9.27 -10.90
C GLN A 14 -15.80 -10.18 -11.34
N PHE A 15 -14.80 -9.63 -12.04
CA PHE A 15 -13.59 -10.33 -12.48
C PHE A 15 -12.35 -9.95 -11.67
N THR A 16 -12.52 -9.26 -10.55
CA THR A 16 -11.42 -8.74 -9.73
C THR A 16 -11.15 -9.63 -8.53
N CYS A 17 -9.87 -9.92 -8.28
CA CYS A 17 -9.44 -10.70 -7.13
C CYS A 17 -9.38 -9.84 -5.87
N ALA A 18 -10.14 -10.20 -4.84
CA ALA A 18 -10.15 -9.46 -3.56
C ALA A 18 -8.83 -9.55 -2.74
N ILE A 19 -7.82 -10.30 -3.20
CA ILE A 19 -6.49 -10.35 -2.55
C ILE A 19 -5.55 -9.32 -3.17
N CYS A 20 -5.38 -9.36 -4.50
CA CYS A 20 -4.46 -8.45 -5.19
C CYS A 20 -5.14 -7.21 -5.77
N MET A 21 -6.48 -7.13 -5.72
CA MET A 21 -7.31 -6.05 -6.27
C MET A 21 -7.14 -5.85 -7.79
N GLU A 22 -6.72 -6.90 -8.51
CA GLU A 22 -6.51 -6.92 -9.95
C GLU A 22 -7.41 -7.95 -10.62
N ILE A 23 -7.60 -7.84 -11.93
CA ILE A 23 -8.32 -8.83 -12.74
C ILE A 23 -7.71 -10.23 -12.53
N PHE A 24 -8.55 -11.27 -12.42
CA PHE A 24 -8.10 -12.64 -12.15
C PHE A 24 -7.02 -13.13 -13.12
N VAL A 25 -5.97 -13.75 -12.56
CA VAL A 25 -5.02 -14.61 -13.28
C VAL A 25 -5.16 -16.01 -12.74
N ASP A 26 -5.47 -16.96 -13.63
CA ASP A 26 -5.77 -18.36 -13.29
C ASP A 26 -6.76 -18.45 -12.10
N PRO A 27 -8.01 -17.98 -12.28
CA PRO A 27 -8.98 -17.91 -11.19
C PRO A 27 -9.21 -19.29 -10.59
N THR A 28 -9.02 -19.38 -9.28
CA THR A 28 -9.19 -20.60 -8.47
C THR A 28 -10.32 -20.40 -7.48
N ARG A 29 -11.28 -21.32 -7.51
CA ARG A 29 -12.38 -21.40 -6.55
C ARG A 29 -11.90 -22.13 -5.31
N VAL A 30 -11.86 -21.43 -4.19
CA VAL A 30 -11.43 -22.04 -2.91
C VAL A 30 -12.54 -22.89 -2.30
N ALA A 31 -12.18 -24.03 -1.73
CA ALA A 31 -13.11 -24.99 -1.12
C ALA A 31 -13.65 -24.53 0.26
N CYS A 32 -14.13 -23.30 0.35
CA CYS A 32 -14.67 -22.67 1.57
C CYS A 32 -16.19 -22.90 1.74
N GLY A 33 -16.83 -23.59 0.80
CA GLY A 33 -18.28 -23.85 0.77
C GLY A 33 -19.13 -22.74 0.13
N HIS A 34 -18.58 -21.55 -0.07
CA HIS A 34 -19.32 -20.37 -0.58
C HIS A 34 -18.98 -19.99 -2.02
N GLY A 35 -18.11 -20.75 -2.68
CA GLY A 35 -17.76 -20.51 -4.07
C GLY A 35 -16.88 -19.28 -4.34
N HIS A 36 -16.20 -18.71 -3.34
CA HIS A 36 -15.29 -17.57 -3.54
C HIS A 36 -14.11 -17.91 -4.47
N VAL A 37 -13.70 -16.93 -5.26
CA VAL A 37 -12.68 -17.08 -6.31
C VAL A 37 -11.58 -16.04 -6.13
N PHE A 38 -10.33 -16.48 -6.34
CA PHE A 38 -9.13 -15.66 -6.23
C PHE A 38 -8.14 -16.03 -7.33
N CYS A 39 -7.11 -15.23 -7.58
CA CYS A 39 -6.01 -15.68 -8.43
C CYS A 39 -5.33 -16.89 -7.78
N ASP A 40 -4.97 -17.89 -8.58
CA ASP A 40 -4.25 -19.08 -8.10
C ASP A 40 -2.96 -18.71 -7.32
N GLY A 41 -2.14 -17.81 -7.87
CA GLY A 41 -0.93 -17.32 -7.19
C GLY A 41 -1.23 -16.68 -5.82
N CYS A 42 -2.34 -15.94 -5.71
CA CYS A 42 -2.79 -15.37 -4.43
C CYS A 42 -3.21 -16.46 -3.44
N VAL A 43 -3.94 -17.50 -3.89
CA VAL A 43 -4.33 -18.63 -3.03
C VAL A 43 -3.11 -19.40 -2.53
N ARG A 44 -2.09 -19.60 -3.38
CA ARG A 44 -0.82 -20.26 -3.00
C ARG A 44 -0.04 -19.44 -1.97
N GLY A 45 -0.10 -18.11 -2.06
CA GLY A 45 0.55 -17.19 -1.12
C GLY A 45 -0.04 -17.19 0.30
N LEU A 46 -1.28 -17.66 0.48
CA LEU A 46 -1.94 -17.67 1.79
C LEU A 46 -1.18 -18.54 2.81
N GLN A 47 -0.99 -18.01 4.02
CA GLN A 47 -0.37 -18.71 5.14
C GLN A 47 -1.45 -19.18 6.12
N PRO A 48 -1.28 -20.36 6.73
CA PRO A 48 -2.22 -20.85 7.73
C PRO A 48 -2.17 -20.02 9.01
N ILE A 49 -3.33 -19.82 9.63
CA ILE A 49 -3.49 -19.24 10.97
C ILE A 49 -3.96 -20.38 11.88
N ASN A 50 -3.25 -20.64 12.98
CA ASN A 50 -3.54 -21.76 13.88
C ASN A 50 -3.65 -23.11 13.13
N ASN A 51 -2.72 -23.36 12.21
CA ASN A 51 -2.66 -24.57 11.38
C ASN A 51 -3.85 -24.75 10.41
N GLN A 52 -4.60 -23.69 10.10
CA GLN A 52 -5.76 -23.73 9.21
C GLN A 52 -5.70 -22.61 8.17
N LEU A 53 -6.00 -22.93 6.91
CA LEU A 53 -6.18 -21.92 5.87
C LEU A 53 -7.61 -21.38 5.93
N LEU A 54 -7.75 -20.06 5.98
CA LEU A 54 -9.03 -19.36 6.03
C LEU A 54 -9.27 -18.59 4.74
N CYS A 55 -10.49 -18.65 4.23
CA CYS A 55 -10.89 -17.87 3.05
C CYS A 55 -10.80 -16.37 3.35
N PRO A 56 -10.11 -15.56 2.52
CA PRO A 56 -9.98 -14.12 2.77
C PRO A 56 -11.32 -13.36 2.82
N GLN A 57 -12.37 -13.88 2.18
CA GLN A 57 -13.66 -13.18 2.06
C GLN A 57 -14.64 -13.57 3.17
N CYS A 58 -14.83 -14.86 3.45
CA CYS A 58 -15.79 -15.32 4.46
C CYS A 58 -15.17 -15.89 5.74
N ARG A 59 -13.84 -15.97 5.81
CA ARG A 59 -13.06 -16.54 6.92
C ARG A 59 -13.35 -18.00 7.23
N ASN A 60 -14.18 -18.68 6.44
CA ASN A 60 -14.38 -20.12 6.56
C ASN A 60 -13.09 -20.87 6.24
N PRO A 61 -12.84 -21.96 6.96
CA PRO A 61 -11.69 -22.79 6.67
C PRO A 61 -11.85 -23.50 5.33
N PHE A 62 -10.74 -23.72 4.65
CA PHE A 62 -10.72 -24.47 3.40
C PHE A 62 -9.44 -25.28 3.25
N ASN A 63 -9.48 -26.31 2.41
CA ASN A 63 -8.29 -27.04 2.00
C ASN A 63 -7.87 -26.60 0.60
N ARG A 64 -6.60 -26.16 0.46
CA ARG A 64 -6.02 -25.77 -0.82
C ARG A 64 -6.07 -26.91 -1.84
N SER A 65 -5.86 -28.16 -1.43
CA SER A 65 -5.88 -29.32 -2.36
C SER A 65 -7.27 -29.60 -2.95
N HIS A 66 -8.34 -29.13 -2.30
CA HIS A 66 -9.71 -29.29 -2.78
C HIS A 66 -10.20 -28.09 -3.59
N SER A 67 -9.37 -27.05 -3.73
CA SER A 67 -9.70 -25.87 -4.53
C SER A 67 -9.56 -26.19 -6.02
N THR A 68 -10.47 -25.69 -6.84
CA THR A 68 -10.55 -26.05 -8.26
C THR A 68 -10.42 -24.82 -9.16
N PRO A 69 -9.94 -24.97 -10.41
CA PRO A 69 -9.98 -23.88 -11.39
C PRO A 69 -11.42 -23.42 -11.65
N ALA A 70 -11.65 -22.11 -11.65
CA ALA A 70 -12.94 -21.50 -11.97
C ALA A 70 -13.07 -21.27 -13.48
N ASN A 71 -13.14 -22.37 -14.25
CA ASN A 71 -13.19 -22.33 -15.71
C ASN A 71 -14.42 -21.59 -16.26
N ASP A 72 -15.53 -21.61 -15.52
CA ASP A 72 -16.74 -20.85 -15.83
C ASP A 72 -16.45 -19.34 -15.92
N ILE A 73 -15.68 -18.81 -14.97
CA ILE A 73 -15.26 -17.41 -14.95
C ILE A 73 -14.29 -17.12 -16.10
N VAL A 74 -13.36 -18.02 -16.40
CA VAL A 74 -12.44 -17.86 -17.54
C VAL A 74 -13.19 -17.75 -18.86
N ILE A 75 -14.24 -18.56 -19.07
CA ILE A 75 -15.06 -18.54 -20.29
C ILE A 75 -15.79 -17.20 -20.42
N ILE A 76 -16.40 -16.73 -19.31
CA ILE A 76 -17.12 -15.45 -19.30
C ILE A 76 -16.14 -14.29 -19.54
N MET A 77 -14.98 -14.27 -18.88
CA MET A 77 -13.95 -13.25 -19.07
C MET A 77 -13.51 -13.16 -20.53
N ARG A 78 -13.27 -14.30 -21.20
CA ARG A 78 -12.88 -14.33 -22.62
C ARG A 78 -13.97 -13.86 -23.58
N SER A 79 -15.22 -14.02 -23.19
CA SER A 79 -16.39 -13.59 -23.98
C SER A 79 -16.80 -12.14 -23.68
N SER A 80 -16.17 -11.54 -22.68
CA SER A 80 -16.43 -10.17 -22.23
C SER A 80 -15.30 -9.25 -22.68
N SER A 81 -15.63 -7.99 -22.95
CA SER A 81 -14.63 -6.96 -23.24
C SER A 81 -14.74 -5.83 -22.23
N GLY A 82 -13.60 -5.31 -21.79
CA GLY A 82 -13.53 -4.10 -20.99
C GLY A 82 -12.59 -3.08 -21.63
N HIS A 83 -12.54 -1.89 -21.03
CA HIS A 83 -11.75 -0.78 -21.51
C HIS A 83 -10.60 -0.50 -20.54
N CYS A 84 -9.41 -0.22 -21.09
CA CYS A 84 -8.31 0.26 -20.29
C CYS A 84 -8.66 1.63 -19.70
N LYS A 85 -8.55 1.78 -18.37
CA LYS A 85 -8.86 3.04 -17.65
C LYS A 85 -7.95 4.20 -18.06
N THR A 86 -6.78 3.90 -18.64
CA THR A 86 -5.77 4.90 -18.99
C THR A 86 -5.91 5.36 -20.43
N CYS A 87 -5.86 4.44 -21.40
CA CYS A 87 -5.86 4.76 -22.83
C CYS A 87 -7.23 4.60 -23.51
N GLY A 88 -8.23 4.05 -22.80
CA GLY A 88 -9.54 3.74 -23.36
C GLY A 88 -9.59 2.56 -24.33
N ALA A 89 -8.46 1.89 -24.61
CA ALA A 89 -8.43 0.76 -25.53
C ALA A 89 -9.33 -0.39 -25.04
N GLN A 90 -10.20 -0.87 -25.91
CA GLN A 90 -11.06 -2.01 -25.65
C GLN A 90 -10.32 -3.31 -25.95
N MET A 91 -10.38 -4.28 -25.04
CA MET A 91 -9.86 -5.63 -25.24
C MET A 91 -10.65 -6.64 -24.41
N ALA A 92 -10.41 -7.93 -24.65
CA ALA A 92 -10.97 -8.97 -23.81
C ALA A 92 -10.44 -8.85 -22.37
N VAL A 93 -11.26 -9.22 -21.39
CA VAL A 93 -10.97 -8.97 -19.97
C VAL A 93 -9.63 -9.56 -19.50
N PRO A 94 -9.23 -10.79 -19.88
CA PRO A 94 -7.94 -11.37 -19.49
C PRO A 94 -6.72 -10.57 -19.98
N GLU A 95 -6.85 -9.89 -21.11
CA GLU A 95 -5.78 -9.12 -21.75
C GLU A 95 -5.56 -7.76 -21.06
N LEU A 96 -6.60 -7.21 -20.43
CA LEU A 96 -6.54 -5.91 -19.75
C LEU A 96 -5.41 -5.85 -18.72
N ARG A 97 -5.23 -6.89 -17.90
CA ARG A 97 -4.18 -6.90 -16.88
C ARG A 97 -2.76 -6.88 -17.45
N LYS A 98 -2.52 -7.59 -18.57
CA LYS A 98 -1.21 -7.57 -19.25
C LYS A 98 -0.98 -6.24 -19.95
N HIS A 99 -2.06 -5.67 -20.50
CA HIS A 99 -2.01 -4.36 -21.12
C HIS A 99 -1.67 -3.27 -20.10
N THR A 100 -2.25 -3.27 -18.90
CA THR A 100 -1.95 -2.24 -17.88
C THR A 100 -0.48 -2.21 -17.48
N GLU A 101 0.24 -3.32 -17.59
CA GLU A 101 1.70 -3.37 -17.33
C GLU A 101 2.54 -2.72 -18.44
N THR A 102 1.97 -2.52 -19.63
CA THR A 102 2.65 -2.03 -20.85
C THR A 102 1.94 -0.83 -21.49
N CYS A 103 0.97 -0.25 -20.79
CA CYS A 103 0.21 0.89 -21.28
C CYS A 103 1.03 2.18 -21.11
N ASP A 104 1.54 2.70 -22.21
CA ASP A 104 2.41 3.89 -22.24
C ASP A 104 1.65 5.23 -22.17
N GLU A 105 0.31 5.21 -22.22
CA GLU A 105 -0.48 6.42 -22.07
C GLU A 105 -0.42 6.93 -20.63
N PRO A 106 -0.27 8.25 -20.40
CA PRO A 106 -0.36 8.80 -19.05
C PRO A 106 -1.76 8.54 -18.50
N MET A 107 -1.84 7.97 -17.28
CA MET A 107 -3.06 7.95 -16.46
C MET A 107 -3.79 9.29 -16.67
N SER A 108 -5.09 9.24 -17.02
CA SER A 108 -5.83 10.41 -17.52
C SER A 108 -5.46 11.68 -16.75
N ALA A 109 -5.34 12.81 -17.45
CA ALA A 109 -4.87 14.07 -16.88
C ALA A 109 -5.66 14.53 -15.63
N GLU A 110 -6.84 13.94 -15.39
CA GLU A 110 -7.69 14.10 -14.22
C GLU A 110 -7.05 13.61 -12.90
N TYR A 111 -6.18 12.57 -12.94
CA TYR A 111 -5.55 12.01 -11.73
C TYR A 111 -4.08 12.43 -11.55
N LYS A 112 -3.74 13.65 -11.95
CA LYS A 112 -2.41 14.20 -11.69
C LYS A 112 -2.21 14.37 -10.19
N PHE A 113 -1.31 13.60 -9.59
CA PHE A 113 -0.88 13.81 -8.20
C PHE A 113 -0.43 15.26 -8.04
N ARG A 114 -1.18 16.02 -7.24
CA ARG A 114 -0.78 17.36 -6.81
C ARG A 114 -0.13 17.19 -5.44
N PRO A 115 1.15 17.56 -5.27
CA PRO A 115 1.78 17.54 -3.96
C PRO A 115 0.90 18.30 -2.97
N ILE A 116 0.67 17.69 -1.81
CA ILE A 116 0.00 18.36 -0.68
C ILE A 116 0.78 19.65 -0.42
N LYS A 117 0.07 20.79 -0.34
CA LYS A 117 0.72 22.07 -0.03
C LYS A 117 1.52 21.90 1.26
N ARG A 118 2.75 22.41 1.30
CA ARG A 118 3.53 22.46 2.55
C ARG A 118 2.66 23.11 3.62
N THR A 119 2.75 22.60 4.84
CA THR A 119 1.98 23.19 5.94
C THR A 119 2.33 24.66 6.07
N SER A 120 1.34 25.47 6.43
CA SER A 120 1.52 26.88 6.77
C SER A 120 2.15 27.06 8.15
N GLN A 121 2.47 25.96 8.85
CA GLN A 121 3.06 26.05 10.17
C GLN A 121 4.47 26.66 10.07
N PRO A 122 4.81 27.59 10.98
CA PRO A 122 6.17 28.06 11.09
C PRO A 122 7.06 26.87 11.43
N VAL A 123 8.24 26.79 10.78
CA VAL A 123 9.28 25.82 11.16
C VAL A 123 9.46 25.90 12.67
N PRO A 124 9.39 24.78 13.41
CA PRO A 124 9.61 24.78 14.85
C PRO A 124 10.89 25.55 15.16
N GLN A 125 10.79 26.59 16.00
CA GLN A 125 11.95 27.40 16.35
C GLN A 125 13.02 26.52 17.00
N PRO A 126 14.32 26.77 16.78
CA PRO A 126 15.40 26.05 17.44
C PRO A 126 15.44 26.41 18.94
N GLY A 127 14.47 25.92 19.69
CA GLY A 127 14.51 25.84 21.14
C GLY A 127 15.40 24.65 21.57
N PRO A 128 15.80 24.57 22.85
CA PRO A 128 16.53 23.42 23.37
C PRO A 128 15.69 22.17 23.16
N ASN A 129 16.07 21.39 22.16
CA ASN A 129 15.38 20.18 21.74
C ASN A 129 15.41 19.17 22.90
N ARG A 130 14.23 18.82 23.44
CA ARG A 130 14.07 17.84 24.53
C ARG A 130 14.18 16.39 24.03
N SER A 131 14.41 16.18 22.74
CA SER A 131 14.45 14.88 22.08
C SER A 131 15.60 14.82 21.07
N THR A 132 16.81 15.13 21.54
CA THR A 132 18.01 14.83 20.76
C THR A 132 18.56 13.45 21.08
N PHE A 133 19.05 12.76 20.07
CA PHE A 133 19.51 11.38 20.13
C PHE A 133 20.98 11.27 19.70
N GLN A 134 21.62 10.21 20.19
CA GLN A 134 22.96 9.82 19.77
C GLN A 134 22.87 8.71 18.73
N CYS A 135 23.66 8.80 17.66
CA CYS A 135 23.73 7.76 16.65
C CYS A 135 24.28 6.47 17.27
N PRO A 136 23.65 5.30 17.04
CA PRO A 136 24.16 4.04 17.56
C PRO A 136 25.36 3.48 16.79
N TYR A 137 25.69 4.03 15.61
CA TYR A 137 26.82 3.60 14.79
C TYR A 137 28.08 4.45 14.96
N CYS A 138 27.96 5.67 15.48
CA CYS A 138 29.11 6.57 15.62
C CYS A 138 28.93 7.55 16.80
N PRO A 139 29.98 8.29 17.18
CA PRO A 139 29.92 9.24 18.29
C PRO A 139 29.02 10.48 18.06
N GLN A 140 28.40 10.62 16.88
CA GLN A 140 27.56 11.79 16.57
C GLN A 140 26.35 11.84 17.52
N ALA A 141 26.19 12.97 18.21
CA ALA A 141 25.11 13.21 19.16
C ALA A 141 24.33 14.48 18.79
N ASN A 142 23.32 14.79 19.60
CA ASN A 142 22.46 15.97 19.44
C ASN A 142 21.64 15.96 18.13
N LEU A 143 21.32 14.79 17.60
CA LEU A 143 20.53 14.64 16.39
C LEU A 143 19.03 14.62 16.75
N ASP A 144 18.23 15.48 16.14
CA ASP A 144 16.77 15.31 16.15
C ASP A 144 16.36 14.10 15.29
N CYS A 145 15.08 13.72 15.31
CA CYS A 145 14.57 12.57 14.55
C CYS A 145 14.92 12.68 13.05
N ARG A 146 14.60 13.82 12.42
CA ARG A 146 15.00 14.10 11.03
C ARG A 146 16.51 14.03 10.80
N GLY A 147 17.31 14.66 11.64
CA GLY A 147 18.77 14.67 11.55
C GLY A 147 19.38 13.29 11.72
N MET A 148 18.79 12.43 12.56
CA MET A 148 19.18 11.03 12.70
C MET A 148 18.96 10.24 11.40
N VAL A 149 17.80 10.43 10.75
CA VAL A 149 17.50 9.80 9.46
C VAL A 149 18.49 10.26 8.39
N GLU A 150 18.72 11.56 8.26
CA GLU A 150 19.64 12.12 7.26
C GLU A 150 21.10 11.68 7.51
N HIS A 151 21.56 11.77 8.75
CA HIS A 151 22.89 11.33 9.15
C HIS A 151 23.12 9.84 8.84
N CYS A 152 22.19 8.97 9.25
CA CYS A 152 22.36 7.52 9.06
C CYS A 152 22.31 7.12 7.58
N ASN A 153 21.44 7.74 6.77
CA ASN A 153 21.40 7.48 5.33
C ASN A 153 22.65 7.99 4.60
N THR A 154 23.28 9.06 5.07
CA THR A 154 24.48 9.62 4.41
C THR A 154 25.77 8.94 4.84
N ARG A 155 25.89 8.54 6.10
CA ARG A 155 27.14 8.02 6.69
C ARG A 155 27.14 6.51 6.95
N HIS A 156 25.97 5.89 7.08
CA HIS A 156 25.81 4.50 7.53
C HIS A 156 24.88 3.66 6.65
N LEU A 157 24.65 4.07 5.39
CA LEU A 157 23.71 3.39 4.47
C LEU A 157 23.97 1.88 4.33
N HIS A 158 25.22 1.46 4.44
CA HIS A 158 25.66 0.07 4.26
C HIS A 158 26.02 -0.62 5.58
N ASP A 159 25.83 0.04 6.73
CA ASP A 159 26.06 -0.60 8.03
C ASP A 159 24.94 -1.61 8.31
N ARG A 160 25.33 -2.81 8.73
CA ARG A 160 24.41 -3.93 9.02
C ARG A 160 24.41 -4.32 10.49
N SER A 161 25.09 -3.56 11.34
CA SER A 161 25.16 -3.85 12.76
C SER A 161 23.77 -3.71 13.38
N HIS A 162 23.40 -4.69 14.21
CA HIS A 162 22.13 -4.67 14.93
C HIS A 162 22.25 -3.69 16.10
N VAL A 163 21.35 -2.72 16.14
CA VAL A 163 21.37 -1.65 17.14
C VAL A 163 19.95 -1.36 17.65
N VAL A 164 19.87 -0.87 18.87
CA VAL A 164 18.62 -0.36 19.44
C VAL A 164 18.36 1.03 18.84
N CYS A 165 17.14 1.26 18.38
CA CYS A 165 16.75 2.58 17.89
C CYS A 165 16.57 3.54 19.09
N PRO A 166 17.40 4.60 19.21
CA PRO A 166 17.32 5.52 20.35
C PRO A 166 16.02 6.33 20.35
N ILE A 167 15.41 6.54 19.18
CA ILE A 167 14.11 7.20 19.06
C ILE A 167 13.02 6.30 19.67
N CYS A 168 12.93 5.02 19.26
CA CYS A 168 11.97 4.08 19.83
C CYS A 168 12.21 3.84 21.33
N ALA A 169 13.45 3.67 21.75
CA ALA A 169 13.80 3.44 23.16
C ALA A 169 13.40 4.62 24.07
N SER A 170 13.27 5.83 23.52
CA SER A 170 12.82 7.01 24.26
C SER A 170 11.30 7.12 24.42
N MET A 171 10.53 6.27 23.72
CA MET A 171 9.07 6.27 23.82
C MET A 171 8.62 5.61 25.13
N PRO A 172 7.51 6.05 25.77
CA PRO A 172 7.01 5.45 27.01
C PRO A 172 6.67 3.96 26.91
N TRP A 173 6.40 3.48 25.69
CA TRP A 173 6.10 2.08 25.35
C TRP A 173 7.23 1.41 24.56
N GLY A 174 8.39 2.06 24.45
CA GLY A 174 9.57 1.51 23.79
C GLY A 174 10.29 0.50 24.68
N ASP A 175 10.81 -0.58 24.07
CA ASP A 175 11.68 -1.54 24.76
C ASP A 175 13.16 -1.17 24.51
N PRO A 176 13.92 -0.77 25.56
CA PRO A 176 15.35 -0.45 25.43
C PRO A 176 16.23 -1.62 24.98
N GLY A 177 15.75 -2.87 25.07
CA GLY A 177 16.46 -4.06 24.61
C GLY A 177 16.15 -4.45 23.16
N GLN A 178 15.19 -3.78 22.50
CA GLN A 178 14.74 -4.17 21.18
C GLN A 178 15.73 -3.73 20.09
N CYS A 179 16.57 -4.66 19.64
CA CYS A 179 17.49 -4.44 18.54
C CYS A 179 16.78 -4.54 17.17
N SER A 180 17.04 -3.56 16.32
CA SER A 180 16.63 -3.60 14.90
C SER A 180 17.66 -4.38 14.09
N THR A 181 17.21 -5.39 13.33
CA THR A 181 18.04 -6.17 12.41
C THR A 181 18.53 -5.34 11.22
N ASN A 182 17.74 -4.36 10.78
CA ASN A 182 18.11 -3.38 9.76
C ASN A 182 17.67 -1.98 10.22
N TYR A 183 18.54 -1.31 10.96
CA TYR A 183 18.23 -0.01 11.55
C TYR A 183 18.01 1.10 10.51
N ILE A 184 18.74 1.09 9.38
CA ILE A 184 18.54 2.08 8.31
C ILE A 184 17.15 1.95 7.70
N GLN A 185 16.73 0.73 7.38
CA GLN A 185 15.37 0.49 6.87
C GLN A 185 14.31 0.83 7.93
N HIS A 186 14.55 0.49 9.19
CA HIS A 186 13.67 0.86 10.30
C HIS A 186 13.49 2.38 10.40
N LEU A 187 14.58 3.16 10.38
CA LEU A 187 14.52 4.63 10.38
C LEU A 187 13.71 5.16 9.21
N ASN A 188 13.94 4.65 8.00
CA ASN A 188 13.27 5.12 6.79
C ASN A 188 11.78 4.74 6.74
N THR A 189 11.37 3.69 7.44
CA THR A 189 9.98 3.22 7.50
C THR A 189 9.20 3.81 8.67
N ARG A 190 9.85 4.04 9.81
CA ARG A 190 9.19 4.45 11.07
C ARG A 190 9.42 5.91 11.46
N HIS A 191 10.53 6.51 11.04
CA HIS A 191 10.97 7.82 11.53
C HIS A 191 11.23 8.84 10.42
N LYS A 192 11.05 8.47 9.15
CA LYS A 192 11.16 9.40 8.01
C LYS A 192 10.07 10.50 8.03
N PHE A 193 8.97 10.26 8.75
CA PHE A 193 7.81 11.14 8.80
C PHE A 193 7.54 11.59 10.24
N GLU A 194 7.44 12.89 10.47
CA GLU A 194 7.09 13.50 11.75
C GLU A 194 5.74 14.21 11.64
N TYR A 195 4.74 13.78 12.41
CA TYR A 195 3.38 14.33 12.38
C TYR A 195 3.34 15.83 12.63
N ASP A 196 4.17 16.34 13.54
CA ASP A 196 4.23 17.75 13.92
C ASP A 196 4.70 18.67 12.78
N THR A 197 5.20 18.12 11.67
CA THR A 197 5.56 18.90 10.48
C THR A 197 4.50 18.89 9.38
N TYR A 198 3.48 18.04 9.50
CA TYR A 198 2.46 17.81 8.47
C TYR A 198 1.02 18.02 8.94
N VAL A 199 0.78 17.97 10.26
CA VAL A 199 -0.55 18.16 10.84
C VAL A 199 -0.60 19.49 11.56
N ASP A 200 -1.49 20.36 11.10
CA ASP A 200 -1.76 21.61 11.79
C ASP A 200 -2.82 21.42 12.87
N TYR A 201 -2.39 21.08 14.09
CA TYR A 201 -3.29 20.93 15.24
C TYR A 201 -4.03 22.22 15.62
N GLY A 202 -3.65 23.36 15.05
CA GLY A 202 -4.36 24.64 15.21
C GLY A 202 -5.45 24.88 14.17
N GLN A 203 -5.54 24.06 13.12
CA GLN A 203 -6.61 24.16 12.13
C GLN A 203 -7.85 23.37 12.56
N ASP A 204 -9.00 23.97 12.29
CA ASP A 204 -10.30 23.35 12.49
C ASP A 204 -10.53 22.27 11.42
N ASP A 205 -10.83 21.03 11.84
CA ASP A 205 -11.03 19.87 10.96
C ASP A 205 -12.10 20.16 9.88
N ASP A 206 -13.14 20.90 10.27
CA ASP A 206 -14.24 21.32 9.42
C ASP A 206 -13.78 22.29 8.32
N ALA A 207 -12.87 23.21 8.64
CA ALA A 207 -12.25 24.11 7.68
C ALA A 207 -11.31 23.37 6.71
N MET A 208 -10.54 22.39 7.20
CA MET A 208 -9.67 21.55 6.35
C MET A 208 -10.49 20.70 5.37
N LEU A 209 -11.59 20.11 5.84
CA LEU A 209 -12.50 19.32 5.01
C LEU A 209 -13.15 20.18 3.91
N ARG A 210 -13.65 21.37 4.25
CA ARG A 210 -14.21 22.30 3.26
C ARG A 210 -13.18 22.70 2.20
N ALA A 211 -11.96 23.03 2.61
CA ALA A 211 -10.88 23.38 1.69
C ALA A 211 -10.50 22.23 0.75
N ALA A 212 -10.49 20.99 1.25
CA ALA A 212 -10.24 19.80 0.43
C ALA A 212 -11.37 19.56 -0.61
N LEU A 213 -12.64 19.72 -0.20
CA LEU A 213 -13.80 19.61 -1.08
C LEU A 213 -13.78 20.69 -2.17
N GLU A 214 -13.53 21.94 -1.81
CA GLU A 214 -13.40 23.05 -2.77
C GLU A 214 -12.26 22.82 -3.75
N ALA A 215 -11.10 22.37 -3.28
CA ALA A 215 -9.97 22.05 -4.15
C ALA A 215 -10.27 20.89 -5.12
N SER A 216 -11.14 19.96 -4.71
CA SER A 216 -11.59 18.85 -5.54
C SER A 216 -12.62 19.27 -6.59
N LEU A 217 -13.46 20.26 -6.27
CA LEU A 217 -14.47 20.84 -7.18
C LEU A 217 -13.88 21.80 -8.21
N GLN A 218 -12.64 22.27 -8.03
CA GLN A 218 -11.91 23.11 -8.99
C GLN A 218 -11.21 22.31 -10.11
N ASN A 219 -11.60 21.05 -10.30
CA ASN A 219 -11.26 20.26 -11.49
C ASN A 219 -12.35 20.40 -12.55
#